data_AF-A0A926TPJ9-F1
#
_entry.id   AF-A0A926TPJ9-F1
#
_cell.length_a   1.000
_cell.length_b   1.000
_cell.length_c   1.000
_cell.angle_alpha   90.00
_cell.angle_beta   90.00
_cell.angle_gamma   90.00
#
_symmetry.space_group_name_H-M   'P 1'
#
loop_
_entity.id
_entity.type
_entity.pdbx_description
1 polymer ?
#
loop_
_entity_poly.entity_id
_entity_poly.type
_entity_poly.pdbx_seq_one_letter_code
_entity_poly.pdbx_strand_id
1 'polypeptide(L)'
;MHSLRLTITVSSSLLLLAGCNTANRGFVERPSQALTASSTPRSAASPTSALNTFNAARKLAWDAAVMVQQPPHSAVTWQAARVKWRQAINLLKTIPDDDPVAVQAKAKLAVYQANYTAISDRLTAETAAAERLKAAQTLAWQAAVTVQKPPHSLKVWQRASRKWQDAIAQLEPIPPTTSAAQQSQAKLNIYRHNYSLINQRITTETHAISTLKQFAEIADKLGNVPGNIKQPNPALQKIGISYEDYTHLVQALQQSFAKFATQPDAKSHPVYASLAGAIEDYQTVLKLWKAYLAFKAANNQWLYDDLYNQLVPVSQADATRLTQKYDLQTYSDGTKVSLRFSAWAIWQKTNQHLRQVQQKRGEG
;
A
#
# COMPACT_ATOMS: atom_id res chain seq x y z
N MET A 1 25.45 6.96 -3.68
CA MET A 1 24.59 5.82 -3.29
C MET A 1 23.69 6.26 -2.15
N HIS A 2 22.51 6.80 -2.45
CA HIS A 2 21.46 7.04 -1.45
C HIS A 2 20.27 6.18 -1.86
N SER A 3 20.15 5.00 -1.28
CA SER A 3 18.90 4.27 -1.31
C SER A 3 17.88 5.14 -0.58
N LEU A 4 16.89 5.67 -1.29
CA LEU A 4 15.66 6.16 -0.67
C LEU A 4 15.03 4.97 0.04
N ARG A 5 15.41 4.77 1.31
CA ARG A 5 14.68 3.92 2.23
C ARG A 5 13.32 4.58 2.35
N LEU A 6 12.30 3.96 1.75
CA LEU A 6 10.91 4.30 1.98
C LEU A 6 10.67 4.15 3.49
N THR A 7 10.86 5.24 4.22
CA THR A 7 10.77 5.27 5.67
C THR A 7 9.30 5.46 5.97
N ILE A 8 8.54 4.36 5.90
CA ILE A 8 7.15 4.36 6.34
C ILE A 8 7.20 4.61 7.85
N THR A 9 6.91 5.83 8.26
CA THR A 9 6.84 6.22 9.67
C THR A 9 5.67 5.49 10.33
N VAL A 10 5.97 4.36 10.96
CA VAL A 10 5.04 3.68 11.86
C VAL A 10 5.13 4.38 13.21
N SER A 11 4.32 5.43 13.40
CA SER A 11 4.12 5.99 14.74
C SER A 11 3.45 4.96 15.63
N SER A 12 4.25 4.31 16.46
CA SER A 12 3.83 3.32 17.44
C SER A 12 3.24 4.08 18.64
N SER A 13 1.92 4.07 18.76
CA SER A 13 1.24 4.46 20.00
C SER A 13 0.71 3.19 20.67
N LEU A 14 1.31 2.85 21.81
CA LEU A 14 0.91 1.74 22.68
C LEU A 14 -0.58 1.82 23.03
N LEU A 15 -1.30 0.72 22.80
CA LEU A 15 -2.64 0.47 23.32
C LEU A 15 -2.52 -0.31 24.63
N LEU A 16 -2.73 0.35 25.76
CA LEU A 16 -2.95 -0.31 27.06
C LEU A 16 -4.44 -0.61 27.20
N LEU A 17 -4.79 -1.90 27.24
CA LEU A 17 -6.12 -2.39 27.60
C LEU A 17 -6.09 -2.80 29.07
N ALA A 18 -6.81 -2.07 29.92
CA ALA A 18 -7.12 -2.48 31.29
C ALA A 18 -8.52 -3.10 31.31
N GLY A 19 -8.61 -4.39 31.66
CA GLY A 19 -9.86 -5.10 31.91
C GLY A 19 -10.16 -5.10 33.41
N CYS A 20 -11.31 -4.55 33.80
CA CYS A 20 -11.87 -4.73 35.14
C CYS A 20 -12.97 -5.79 35.09
N ASN A 21 -12.84 -6.81 35.92
CA ASN A 21 -13.80 -7.89 36.10
C ASN A 21 -14.49 -7.70 37.47
N THR A 22 -15.82 -7.60 37.51
CA THR A 22 -16.59 -7.57 38.76
C THR A 22 -17.41 -8.85 38.87
N ALA A 23 -17.00 -9.72 39.80
CA ALA A 23 -17.71 -10.94 40.13
C ALA A 23 -18.86 -10.65 41.11
N ASN A 24 -20.05 -11.03 40.68
CA ASN A 24 -21.31 -11.06 41.43
C ASN A 24 -21.34 -12.34 42.31
N ARG A 25 -21.68 -12.23 43.60
CA ARG A 25 -22.18 -13.36 44.39
C ARG A 25 -23.29 -12.89 45.31
N GLY A 26 -24.48 -13.44 45.09
CA GLY A 26 -25.62 -13.29 45.97
C GLY A 26 -25.52 -14.19 47.20
N PHE A 27 -26.29 -13.83 48.21
CA PHE A 27 -26.69 -14.74 49.26
C PHE A 27 -28.19 -14.56 49.52
N VAL A 28 -28.87 -15.70 49.57
CA VAL A 28 -30.29 -15.88 49.79
C VAL A 28 -30.48 -16.12 51.28
N GLU A 29 -31.46 -15.45 51.90
CA GLU A 29 -32.09 -15.96 53.12
C GLU A 29 -33.58 -15.56 53.16
N ARG A 30 -34.39 -16.50 53.65
CA ARG A 30 -35.86 -16.53 53.69
C ARG A 30 -36.27 -16.78 55.16
N PRO A 31 -37.57 -16.80 55.50
CA PRO A 31 -38.37 -15.70 56.05
C PRO A 31 -38.75 -15.89 57.53
N SER A 32 -39.28 -14.84 58.17
CA SER A 32 -40.11 -14.97 59.38
C SER A 32 -41.34 -14.07 59.30
N GLN A 33 -42.50 -14.66 59.58
CA GLN A 33 -43.81 -14.03 59.64
C GLN A 33 -44.02 -13.31 60.98
N ALA A 34 -44.76 -12.20 60.97
CA ALA A 34 -45.64 -11.81 62.07
C ALA A 34 -46.76 -10.89 61.55
N LEU A 35 -48.00 -11.21 61.96
CA LEU A 35 -49.24 -10.48 61.72
C LEU A 35 -49.31 -9.22 62.61
N THR A 36 -49.90 -8.13 62.10
CA THR A 36 -50.96 -7.34 62.77
C THR A 36 -51.55 -6.30 61.80
N ALA A 37 -52.86 -6.15 61.86
CA ALA A 37 -53.65 -5.16 61.12
C ALA A 37 -53.63 -3.78 61.81
N SER A 38 -53.63 -2.71 61.03
CA SER A 38 -54.42 -1.50 61.29
C SER A 38 -54.16 -0.42 60.23
N SER A 39 -55.26 0.03 59.63
CA SER A 39 -55.49 1.25 58.83
C SER A 39 -54.64 2.47 59.19
N THR A 40 -54.00 3.12 58.21
CA THR A 40 -54.00 4.60 57.98
C THR A 40 -53.37 4.95 56.60
N PRO A 41 -53.36 6.23 56.17
CA PRO A 41 -54.12 6.77 55.04
C PRO A 41 -53.31 6.86 53.73
N ARG A 42 -53.96 7.35 52.68
CA ARG A 42 -53.35 7.90 51.46
C ARG A 42 -52.17 8.82 51.84
N SER A 43 -50.95 8.29 51.77
CA SER A 43 -49.73 9.04 52.07
C SER A 43 -49.53 10.09 51.00
N ALA A 44 -49.99 11.31 51.26
CA ALA A 44 -49.46 12.49 50.59
C ALA A 44 -47.94 12.45 50.77
N ALA A 45 -47.20 12.37 49.67
CA ALA A 45 -45.75 12.51 49.71
C ALA A 45 -45.43 13.80 50.48
N SER A 46 -44.65 13.71 51.55
CA SER A 46 -44.34 14.89 52.35
C SER A 46 -43.66 15.92 51.43
N PRO A 47 -44.06 17.20 51.44
CA PRO A 47 -43.52 18.24 50.56
C PRO A 47 -41.99 18.34 50.57
N THR A 48 -41.34 17.95 51.67
CA THR A 48 -39.89 17.89 51.84
C THR A 48 -39.22 16.85 50.92
N SER A 49 -39.90 15.75 50.59
CA SER A 49 -39.34 14.66 49.76
C SER A 49 -39.33 14.98 48.27
N ALA A 50 -40.39 15.63 47.75
CA ALA A 50 -40.49 16.02 46.35
C ALA A 50 -39.52 17.16 46.01
N LEU A 51 -39.39 18.15 46.90
CA LEU A 51 -38.40 19.22 46.75
C LEU A 51 -36.97 18.68 46.75
N ASN A 52 -36.64 17.72 47.64
CA ASN A 52 -35.33 17.07 47.65
C ASN A 52 -35.07 16.29 46.35
N THR A 53 -36.07 15.56 45.84
CA THR A 53 -36.01 14.84 44.56
C THR A 53 -35.76 15.79 43.39
N PHE A 54 -36.50 16.91 43.35
CA PHE A 54 -36.31 17.96 42.34
C PHE A 54 -34.90 18.55 42.37
N ASN A 55 -34.39 18.86 43.57
CA ASN A 55 -33.04 19.41 43.73
C ASN A 55 -31.94 18.41 43.35
N ALA A 56 -32.11 17.12 43.68
CA ALA A 56 -31.20 16.06 43.26
C ALA A 56 -31.17 15.92 41.72
N ALA A 57 -32.33 15.98 41.06
CA ALA A 57 -32.42 15.99 39.61
C ALA A 57 -31.69 17.20 38.99
N ARG A 58 -31.87 18.39 39.57
CA ARG A 58 -31.18 19.61 39.13
C ARG A 58 -29.66 19.49 39.25
N LYS A 59 -29.15 18.92 40.34
CA LYS A 59 -27.72 18.70 40.54
C LYS A 59 -27.14 17.76 39.48
N LEU A 60 -27.80 16.63 39.21
CA LEU A 60 -27.39 15.68 38.17
C LEU A 60 -27.36 16.32 36.78
N ALA A 61 -28.39 17.10 36.44
CA ALA A 61 -28.47 17.84 35.18
C ALA A 61 -27.36 18.90 35.04
N TRP A 62 -27.09 19.64 36.13
CA TRP A 62 -25.99 20.61 36.17
C TRP A 62 -24.64 19.95 35.94
N ASP A 63 -24.36 18.88 36.68
CA ASP A 63 -23.15 18.09 36.50
C ASP A 63 -23.01 17.58 35.06
N ALA A 64 -24.08 17.03 34.49
CA ALA A 64 -24.09 16.53 33.12
C ALA A 64 -23.75 17.63 32.12
N ALA A 65 -24.33 18.83 32.29
CA ALA A 65 -24.04 19.98 31.46
C ALA A 65 -22.57 20.39 31.57
N VAL A 66 -22.05 20.52 32.80
CA VAL A 66 -20.64 20.89 33.06
C VAL A 66 -19.67 19.90 32.40
N MET A 67 -19.95 18.60 32.47
CA MET A 67 -19.09 17.56 31.88
C MET A 67 -18.86 17.72 30.36
N VAL A 68 -19.77 18.38 29.66
CA VAL A 68 -19.75 18.50 28.20
C VAL A 68 -19.64 19.93 27.70
N GLN A 69 -19.38 20.89 28.60
CA GLN A 69 -19.06 22.25 28.20
C GLN A 69 -17.76 22.26 27.39
N GLN A 70 -17.68 23.16 26.40
CA GLN A 70 -16.49 23.33 25.56
C GLN A 70 -16.08 22.04 24.81
N PRO A 71 -16.96 21.48 23.94
CA PRO A 71 -16.61 20.36 23.10
C PRO A 71 -15.42 20.70 22.17
N PRO A 72 -14.70 19.70 21.61
CA PRO A 72 -15.06 18.28 21.58
C PRO A 72 -14.65 17.48 22.82
N HIS A 73 -15.40 16.42 23.10
CA HIS A 73 -15.12 15.45 24.18
C HIS A 73 -15.19 14.02 23.67
N SER A 74 -14.51 13.11 24.36
CA SER A 74 -14.54 11.68 24.02
C SER A 74 -15.95 11.08 24.15
N ALA A 75 -16.22 9.99 23.44
CA ALA A 75 -17.48 9.23 23.58
C ALA A 75 -17.75 8.80 25.04
N VAL A 76 -16.71 8.51 25.82
CA VAL A 76 -16.84 8.15 27.25
C VAL A 76 -17.41 9.31 28.07
N THR A 77 -16.93 10.54 27.84
CA THR A 77 -17.42 11.75 28.51
C THR A 77 -18.89 12.01 28.18
N TRP A 78 -19.27 11.90 26.90
CA TRP A 78 -20.66 12.07 26.46
C TRP A 78 -21.58 10.99 27.03
N GLN A 79 -21.11 9.73 27.09
CA GLN A 79 -21.87 8.63 27.69
C GLN A 79 -22.11 8.86 29.19
N ALA A 80 -21.11 9.37 29.92
CA ALA A 80 -21.27 9.69 31.33
C ALA A 80 -22.29 10.83 31.55
N ALA A 81 -22.24 11.89 30.74
CA ALA A 81 -23.23 12.96 30.77
C ALA A 81 -24.64 12.45 30.43
N ARG A 82 -24.77 11.59 29.42
CA ARG A 82 -26.03 10.94 29.03
C ARG A 82 -26.65 10.16 30.18
N VAL A 83 -25.84 9.41 30.93
CA VAL A 83 -26.29 8.66 32.11
C VAL A 83 -26.85 9.61 33.18
N LYS A 84 -26.15 10.71 33.48
CA LYS A 84 -26.62 11.72 34.45
C LYS A 84 -27.92 12.41 34.01
N TRP A 85 -28.07 12.76 32.73
CA TRP A 85 -29.32 13.28 32.18
C TRP A 85 -30.48 12.30 32.36
N ARG A 86 -30.27 11.02 32.05
CA ARG A 86 -31.28 9.97 32.24
C ARG A 86 -31.68 9.82 33.71
N GLN A 87 -30.72 9.86 34.63
CA GLN A 87 -31.01 9.80 36.07
C GLN A 87 -31.82 11.01 36.53
N ALA A 88 -31.47 12.23 36.09
CA ALA A 88 -32.23 13.44 36.39
C ALA A 88 -33.68 13.35 35.87
N ILE A 89 -33.88 12.89 34.63
CA ILE A 89 -35.21 12.64 34.04
C ILE A 89 -36.02 11.65 34.88
N ASN A 90 -35.40 10.55 35.30
CA ASN A 90 -36.07 9.54 36.11
C ASN A 90 -36.53 10.10 37.45
N LEU A 91 -35.71 10.91 38.14
CA LEU A 91 -36.10 11.57 39.38
C LEU A 91 -37.26 12.55 39.19
N LEU A 92 -37.26 13.34 38.11
CA LEU A 92 -38.37 14.28 37.85
C LEU A 92 -39.70 13.55 37.59
N LYS A 93 -39.67 12.35 37.01
CA LYS A 93 -40.87 11.53 36.75
C LYS A 93 -41.48 10.91 38.01
N THR A 94 -40.75 10.85 39.12
CA THR A 94 -41.30 10.32 40.39
C THR A 94 -42.00 11.37 41.24
N ILE A 95 -41.98 12.65 40.83
CA ILE A 95 -42.66 13.73 41.56
C ILE A 95 -44.17 13.66 41.26
N PRO A 96 -45.03 13.56 42.28
CA PRO A 96 -46.49 13.52 42.10
C PRO A 96 -47.04 14.79 41.43
N ASP A 97 -48.13 14.64 40.68
CA ASP A 97 -48.76 15.74 39.93
C ASP A 97 -49.43 16.80 40.82
N ASP A 98 -49.77 16.42 42.06
CA ASP A 98 -50.40 17.26 43.08
C ASP A 98 -49.37 17.94 44.02
N ASP A 99 -48.07 17.69 43.84
CA ASP A 99 -47.02 18.31 44.66
C ASP A 99 -46.79 19.80 44.28
N PRO A 100 -46.52 20.69 45.26
CA PRO A 100 -46.21 22.10 44.98
C PRO A 100 -45.10 22.34 43.94
N VAL A 101 -44.12 21.44 43.79
CA VAL A 101 -43.04 21.58 42.79
C VAL A 101 -43.35 20.94 41.44
N ALA A 102 -44.50 20.30 41.27
CA ALA A 102 -44.85 19.51 40.08
C ALA A 102 -44.79 20.33 38.77
N VAL A 103 -45.25 21.59 38.80
CA VAL A 103 -45.21 22.48 37.63
C VAL A 103 -43.75 22.74 37.19
N GLN A 104 -42.86 23.00 38.14
CA GLN A 104 -41.44 23.23 37.86
C GLN A 104 -40.75 21.94 37.40
N ALA A 105 -41.11 20.79 37.99
CA ALA A 105 -40.61 19.48 37.60
C ALA A 105 -41.00 19.15 36.15
N LYS A 106 -42.26 19.34 35.75
CA LYS A 106 -42.74 19.14 34.37
C LYS A 106 -42.02 20.06 33.38
N ALA A 107 -41.83 21.34 33.72
CA ALA A 107 -41.09 22.27 32.88
C ALA A 107 -39.62 21.84 32.68
N LYS A 108 -38.93 21.41 33.75
CA LYS A 108 -37.54 20.91 33.65
C LYS A 108 -37.45 19.56 32.95
N LEU A 109 -38.45 18.70 33.09
CA LEU A 109 -38.48 17.39 32.44
C LEU A 109 -38.39 17.53 30.92
N ALA A 110 -39.17 18.46 30.32
CA ALA A 110 -39.12 18.74 28.89
C ALA A 110 -37.71 19.19 28.43
N VAL A 111 -37.09 20.11 29.18
CA VAL A 111 -35.71 20.58 28.91
C VAL A 111 -34.70 19.43 29.01
N TYR A 112 -34.83 18.59 30.03
CA TYR A 112 -33.87 17.51 30.28
C TYR A 112 -34.00 16.41 29.23
N GLN A 113 -35.22 16.13 28.76
CA GLN A 113 -35.47 15.23 27.64
C GLN A 113 -34.82 15.74 26.35
N ALA A 114 -34.97 17.03 26.02
CA ALA A 114 -34.32 17.64 24.86
C ALA A 114 -32.78 17.54 24.95
N ASN A 115 -32.21 17.87 26.11
CA ASN A 115 -30.76 17.72 26.33
C ASN A 115 -30.30 16.26 26.22
N TYR A 116 -31.06 15.32 26.78
CA TYR A 116 -30.74 13.89 26.68
C TYR A 116 -30.70 13.41 25.22
N THR A 117 -31.65 13.86 24.38
CA THR A 117 -31.65 13.57 22.94
C THR A 117 -30.41 14.15 22.27
N ALA A 118 -30.12 15.44 22.47
CA ALA A 118 -28.94 16.08 21.87
C ALA A 118 -27.61 15.40 22.28
N ILE A 119 -27.49 15.01 23.55
CA ILE A 119 -26.32 14.27 24.05
C ILE A 119 -26.23 12.86 23.44
N SER A 120 -27.37 12.20 23.21
CA SER A 120 -27.40 10.88 22.60
C SER A 120 -26.98 10.92 21.13
N ASP A 121 -27.42 11.92 20.38
CA ASP A 121 -27.00 12.15 18.99
C ASP A 121 -25.49 12.43 18.94
N ARG A 122 -25.01 13.28 19.87
CA ARG A 122 -23.60 13.63 19.96
C ARG A 122 -22.72 12.43 20.29
N LEU A 123 -23.14 11.60 21.25
CA LEU A 123 -22.47 10.35 21.59
C LEU A 123 -22.36 9.42 20.38
N THR A 124 -23.41 9.34 19.56
CA THR A 124 -23.44 8.50 18.36
C THR A 124 -22.38 8.96 17.35
N ALA A 125 -22.30 10.28 17.11
CA ALA A 125 -21.28 10.86 16.24
C ALA A 125 -19.85 10.62 16.74
N GLU A 126 -19.61 10.79 18.05
CA GLU A 126 -18.29 10.61 18.65
C GLU A 126 -17.85 9.14 18.66
N THR A 127 -18.79 8.22 18.88
CA THR A 127 -18.52 6.77 18.83
C THR A 127 -18.15 6.35 17.41
N ALA A 128 -18.95 6.75 16.42
CA ALA A 128 -18.67 6.46 15.01
C ALA A 128 -17.33 7.06 14.54
N ALA A 129 -16.99 8.27 15.00
CA ALA A 129 -15.71 8.90 14.68
C ALA A 129 -14.52 8.15 15.29
N ALA A 130 -14.63 7.71 16.55
CA ALA A 130 -13.58 6.92 17.21
C ALA A 130 -13.37 5.55 16.54
N GLU A 131 -14.45 4.87 16.15
CA GLU A 131 -14.40 3.58 15.46
C GLU A 131 -13.75 3.70 14.07
N ARG A 132 -14.14 4.72 13.30
CA ARG A 132 -13.55 5.02 11.99
C ARG A 132 -12.05 5.31 12.09
N LEU A 133 -11.65 6.15 13.05
CA LEU A 133 -10.24 6.45 13.29
C LEU A 133 -9.44 5.17 13.61
N LYS A 134 -9.97 4.29 14.47
CA LYS A 134 -9.36 3.01 14.81
C LYS A 134 -9.26 2.07 13.61
N ALA A 135 -10.32 1.97 12.81
CA ALA A 135 -10.34 1.16 11.59
C ALA A 135 -9.29 1.66 10.58
N ALA A 136 -9.21 2.98 10.37
CA ALA A 136 -8.22 3.60 9.51
C ALA A 136 -6.78 3.28 9.95
N GLN A 137 -6.49 3.40 11.25
CA GLN A 137 -5.17 3.08 11.81
C GLN A 137 -4.79 1.61 11.58
N THR A 138 -5.76 0.70 11.74
CA THR A 138 -5.56 -0.74 11.51
C THR A 138 -5.24 -1.03 10.04
N LEU A 139 -6.03 -0.47 9.12
CA LEU A 139 -5.83 -0.64 7.67
C LEU A 139 -4.48 -0.07 7.22
N ALA A 140 -4.12 1.13 7.70
CA ALA A 140 -2.84 1.77 7.44
C ALA A 140 -1.65 0.92 7.93
N TRP A 141 -1.74 0.38 9.15
CA TRP A 141 -0.71 -0.51 9.68
C TRP A 141 -0.57 -1.78 8.84
N GLN A 142 -1.68 -2.42 8.49
CA GLN A 142 -1.66 -3.59 7.61
C GLN A 142 -1.07 -3.27 6.24
N ALA A 143 -1.35 -2.08 5.67
CA ALA A 143 -0.77 -1.62 4.42
C ALA A 143 0.75 -1.50 4.52
N ALA A 144 1.25 -0.85 5.58
CA ALA A 144 2.67 -0.70 5.85
C ALA A 144 3.40 -2.04 6.02
N VAL A 145 2.83 -2.96 6.81
CA VAL A 145 3.41 -4.29 7.02
C VAL A 145 3.41 -5.13 5.74
N THR A 146 2.37 -5.01 4.90
CA THR A 146 2.25 -5.74 3.62
C THR A 146 3.45 -5.47 2.70
N VAL A 147 4.10 -4.31 2.80
CA VAL A 147 5.19 -3.89 1.91
C VAL A 147 6.53 -3.76 2.60
N GLN A 148 6.65 -4.24 3.84
CA GLN A 148 7.91 -4.22 4.58
C GLN A 148 8.92 -5.17 3.90
N LYS A 149 10.21 -4.83 3.92
CA LYS A 149 11.31 -5.64 3.36
C LYS A 149 11.10 -6.00 1.87
N PRO A 150 11.03 -5.00 0.96
CA PRO A 150 10.99 -5.26 -0.48
C PRO A 150 12.23 -6.06 -0.94
N PRO A 151 12.19 -6.72 -2.13
CA PRO A 151 11.23 -6.55 -3.22
C PRO A 151 9.92 -7.34 -3.04
N HIS A 152 8.84 -6.82 -3.65
CA HIS A 152 7.50 -7.42 -3.64
C HIS A 152 6.92 -7.46 -5.06
N SER A 153 5.98 -8.36 -5.30
CA SER A 153 5.25 -8.44 -6.57
C SER A 153 4.22 -7.32 -6.74
N LEU A 154 3.83 -7.06 -7.99
CA LEU A 154 2.83 -6.04 -8.31
C LEU A 154 1.52 -6.24 -7.52
N LYS A 155 1.10 -7.51 -7.33
CA LYS A 155 -0.11 -7.87 -6.58
C LYS A 155 -0.02 -7.48 -5.11
N VAL A 156 1.17 -7.59 -4.49
CA VAL A 156 1.41 -7.18 -3.10
C VAL A 156 1.31 -5.65 -2.98
N TRP A 157 1.93 -4.90 -3.89
CA TRP A 157 1.82 -3.43 -3.92
C TRP A 157 0.38 -2.95 -4.12
N GLN A 158 -0.35 -3.54 -5.07
CA GLN A 158 -1.77 -3.23 -5.29
C GLN A 158 -2.64 -3.51 -4.05
N ARG A 159 -2.33 -4.57 -3.30
CA ARG A 159 -3.03 -4.90 -2.05
C ARG A 159 -2.79 -3.84 -0.98
N ALA A 160 -1.56 -3.34 -0.86
CA ALA A 160 -1.24 -2.26 0.06
C ALA A 160 -1.89 -0.94 -0.36
N SER A 161 -1.92 -0.64 -1.67
CA SER A 161 -2.61 0.54 -2.23
C SER A 161 -4.08 0.56 -1.84
N ARG A 162 -4.81 -0.56 -2.02
CA ARG A 162 -6.22 -0.67 -1.60
C ARG A 162 -6.40 -0.42 -0.10
N LYS A 163 -5.56 -1.01 0.76
CA LYS A 163 -5.65 -0.78 2.21
C LYS A 163 -5.41 0.69 2.59
N TRP A 164 -4.48 1.38 1.92
CA TRP A 164 -4.27 2.81 2.13
C TRP A 164 -5.49 3.63 1.69
N GLN A 165 -6.09 3.30 0.54
CA GLN A 165 -7.31 3.93 0.07
C GLN A 165 -8.48 3.71 1.04
N ASP A 166 -8.66 2.48 1.53
CA ASP A 166 -9.68 2.15 2.52
C ASP A 166 -9.45 2.91 3.83
N ALA A 167 -8.19 3.03 4.29
CA ALA A 167 -7.84 3.80 5.48
C ALA A 167 -8.17 5.29 5.32
N ILE A 168 -7.94 5.87 4.13
CA ILE A 168 -8.32 7.26 3.81
C ILE A 168 -9.84 7.41 3.85
N ALA A 169 -10.58 6.49 3.21
CA ALA A 169 -12.04 6.51 3.17
C ALA A 169 -12.69 6.41 4.55
N GLN A 170 -12.04 5.77 5.53
CA GLN A 170 -12.49 5.76 6.92
C GLN A 170 -12.34 7.13 7.60
N LEU A 171 -11.30 7.90 7.27
CA LEU A 171 -11.02 9.19 7.94
C LEU A 171 -11.78 10.37 7.33
N GLU A 172 -12.06 10.36 6.01
CA GLU A 172 -12.74 11.46 5.31
C GLU A 172 -14.11 11.86 5.88
N PRO A 173 -15.01 10.93 6.29
CA PRO A 173 -16.33 11.30 6.81
C PRO A 173 -16.32 11.67 8.30
N ILE A 174 -15.16 11.74 8.96
CA ILE A 174 -15.09 12.10 10.39
C ILE A 174 -15.44 13.60 10.55
N PRO A 175 -16.51 13.96 11.28
CA PRO A 175 -16.91 15.36 11.38
C PRO A 175 -15.87 16.19 12.16
N PRO A 176 -15.63 17.45 11.74
CA PRO A 176 -14.63 18.33 12.36
C PRO A 176 -15.00 18.71 13.80
N THR A 177 -16.27 18.53 14.17
CA THR A 177 -16.76 18.82 15.51
C THR A 177 -16.43 17.72 16.50
N THR A 178 -15.98 16.52 16.09
CA THR A 178 -15.71 15.39 16.99
C THR A 178 -14.32 15.44 17.62
N SER A 179 -14.13 14.71 18.71
CA SER A 179 -12.83 14.59 19.40
C SER A 179 -11.75 13.92 18.55
N ALA A 180 -12.14 13.11 17.57
CA ALA A 180 -11.21 12.44 16.66
C ALA A 180 -10.72 13.33 15.50
N ALA A 181 -11.31 14.51 15.29
CA ALA A 181 -11.11 15.33 14.10
C ALA A 181 -9.63 15.71 13.86
N GLN A 182 -8.97 16.29 14.85
CA GLN A 182 -7.58 16.75 14.72
C GLN A 182 -6.63 15.60 14.35
N GLN A 183 -6.75 14.47 15.05
CA GLN A 183 -5.91 13.31 14.78
C GLN A 183 -6.22 12.69 13.41
N SER A 184 -7.48 12.67 13.01
CA SER A 184 -7.92 12.16 11.70
C SER A 184 -7.35 13.00 10.57
N GLN A 185 -7.39 14.34 10.69
CA GLN A 185 -6.83 15.25 9.70
C GLN A 185 -5.30 15.11 9.57
N ALA A 186 -4.60 14.97 10.69
CA ALA A 186 -3.15 14.73 10.68
C ALA A 186 -2.80 13.41 9.97
N LYS A 187 -3.58 12.34 10.22
CA LYS A 187 -3.38 11.03 9.60
C LYS A 187 -3.76 11.02 8.12
N LEU A 188 -4.80 11.74 7.70
CA LEU A 188 -5.20 11.85 6.29
C LEU A 188 -4.05 12.34 5.42
N ASN A 189 -3.33 13.37 5.86
CA ASN A 189 -2.18 13.90 5.13
C ASN A 189 -1.09 12.83 4.95
N ILE A 190 -0.75 12.11 6.03
CA ILE A 190 0.25 11.02 6.01
C ILE A 190 -0.23 9.88 5.10
N TYR A 191 -1.49 9.47 5.19
CA TYR A 191 -2.03 8.33 4.47
C TYR A 191 -2.13 8.62 2.97
N ARG A 192 -2.54 9.84 2.58
CA ARG A 192 -2.53 10.29 1.18
C ARG A 192 -1.13 10.32 0.60
N HIS A 193 -0.14 10.79 1.36
CA HIS A 193 1.26 10.74 0.94
C HIS A 193 1.74 9.30 0.72
N ASN A 194 1.51 8.39 1.68
CA ASN A 194 1.88 6.98 1.56
C ASN A 194 1.16 6.29 0.39
N TYR A 195 -0.13 6.56 0.20
CA TYR A 195 -0.91 6.06 -0.93
C TYR A 195 -0.30 6.48 -2.27
N SER A 196 0.09 7.76 -2.40
CA SER A 196 0.76 8.29 -3.58
C SER A 196 2.08 7.56 -3.87
N LEU A 197 2.93 7.38 -2.85
CA LEU A 197 4.20 6.65 -2.98
C LEU A 197 3.99 5.19 -3.41
N ILE A 198 2.98 4.51 -2.85
CA ILE A 198 2.66 3.13 -3.25
C ILE A 198 2.17 3.09 -4.70
N ASN A 199 1.35 4.03 -5.14
CA ASN A 199 0.89 4.08 -6.52
C ASN A 199 2.02 4.38 -7.51
N GLN A 200 2.95 5.27 -7.17
CA GLN A 200 4.17 5.49 -7.93
C GLN A 200 5.01 4.21 -8.05
N ARG A 201 5.10 3.43 -6.97
CA ARG A 201 5.76 2.13 -6.99
C ARG A 201 5.04 1.12 -7.88
N ILE A 202 3.71 1.06 -7.84
CA ILE A 202 2.88 0.23 -8.74
C ILE A 202 3.16 0.58 -10.20
N THR A 203 3.24 1.86 -10.55
CA THR A 203 3.59 2.32 -11.89
C THR A 203 4.98 1.83 -12.29
N THR A 204 5.98 2.00 -11.42
CA THR A 204 7.35 1.52 -11.66
C THR A 204 7.39 0.00 -11.90
N GLU A 205 6.71 -0.78 -11.05
CA GLU A 205 6.64 -2.24 -11.17
C GLU A 205 5.91 -2.68 -12.45
N THR A 206 4.87 -1.95 -12.85
CA THR A 206 4.13 -2.20 -14.10
C THR A 206 5.01 -1.96 -15.33
N HIS A 207 5.75 -0.85 -15.36
CA HIS A 207 6.72 -0.58 -16.41
C HIS A 207 7.82 -1.63 -16.45
N ALA A 208 8.37 -2.00 -15.29
CA ALA A 208 9.39 -3.03 -15.18
C ALA A 208 8.94 -4.38 -15.77
N ILE A 209 7.72 -4.82 -15.43
CA ILE A 209 7.15 -6.07 -15.96
C ILE A 209 6.91 -5.98 -17.47
N SER A 210 6.34 -4.87 -17.95
CA SER A 210 6.09 -4.67 -19.38
C SER A 210 7.38 -4.66 -20.20
N THR A 211 8.41 -3.93 -19.73
CA THR A 211 9.72 -3.91 -20.38
C THR A 211 10.37 -5.29 -20.33
N LEU A 212 10.37 -5.98 -19.20
CA LEU A 212 10.93 -7.34 -19.11
C LEU A 212 10.23 -8.30 -20.08
N LYS A 213 8.90 -8.21 -20.23
CA LYS A 213 8.14 -9.02 -21.19
C LYS A 213 8.58 -8.76 -22.63
N GLN A 214 8.76 -7.50 -23.03
CA GLN A 214 9.23 -7.15 -24.38
C GLN A 214 10.65 -7.69 -24.65
N PHE A 215 11.53 -7.60 -23.64
CA PHE A 215 12.87 -8.19 -23.72
C PHE A 215 12.82 -9.71 -23.87
N ALA A 216 11.95 -10.39 -23.12
CA ALA A 216 11.75 -11.83 -23.21
C ALA A 216 11.19 -12.27 -24.58
N GLU A 217 10.24 -11.52 -25.13
CA GLU A 217 9.68 -11.80 -26.47
C GLU A 217 10.74 -11.66 -27.57
N ILE A 218 11.59 -10.62 -27.51
CA ILE A 218 12.68 -10.45 -28.49
C ILE A 218 13.76 -11.50 -28.28
N ALA A 219 14.08 -11.82 -27.03
CA ALA A 219 14.99 -12.91 -26.68
C ALA A 219 14.53 -14.23 -27.31
N ASP A 220 13.27 -14.62 -27.12
CA ASP A 220 12.72 -15.85 -27.70
C ASP A 220 12.74 -15.84 -29.23
N LYS A 221 12.42 -14.70 -29.87
CA LYS A 221 12.55 -14.54 -31.33
C LYS A 221 13.98 -14.81 -31.79
N LEU A 222 14.98 -14.16 -31.17
CA LEU A 222 16.39 -14.31 -31.52
C LEU A 222 16.94 -15.71 -31.20
N GLY A 223 16.46 -16.35 -30.14
CA GLY A 223 16.83 -17.72 -29.78
C GLY A 223 16.29 -18.77 -30.74
N ASN A 224 15.15 -18.47 -31.39
CA ASN A 224 14.51 -19.35 -32.37
C ASN A 224 14.97 -19.11 -33.81
N VAL A 225 15.79 -18.08 -34.07
CA VAL A 225 16.41 -17.89 -35.38
C VAL A 225 17.27 -19.12 -35.65
N PRO A 226 16.92 -19.98 -36.65
CA PRO A 226 17.67 -21.18 -36.92
C PRO A 226 19.06 -20.76 -37.39
N GLY A 227 20.00 -20.86 -36.47
CA GLY A 227 21.41 -20.80 -36.78
C GLY A 227 21.71 -22.03 -37.62
N ASN A 228 21.65 -21.91 -38.93
CA ASN A 228 22.40 -22.82 -39.78
C ASN A 228 23.89 -22.45 -39.69
N ILE A 229 24.42 -22.37 -38.46
CA ILE A 229 25.71 -21.74 -38.09
C ILE A 229 26.88 -22.40 -38.83
N LYS A 230 26.67 -23.62 -39.31
CA LYS A 230 27.62 -24.42 -40.10
C LYS A 230 27.29 -24.50 -41.60
N GLN A 231 26.13 -24.00 -42.05
CA GLN A 231 25.76 -23.99 -43.48
C GLN A 231 26.19 -22.66 -44.13
N PRO A 232 26.63 -22.71 -45.40
CA PRO A 232 26.93 -21.51 -46.18
C PRO A 232 25.67 -20.65 -46.33
N ASN A 233 25.78 -19.36 -46.02
CA ASN A 233 24.69 -18.41 -46.20
C ASN A 233 24.93 -17.55 -47.47
N PRO A 234 24.12 -17.72 -48.53
CA PRO A 234 24.27 -16.94 -49.76
C PRO A 234 23.99 -15.44 -49.58
N ALA A 235 23.26 -15.05 -48.53
CA ALA A 235 22.98 -13.65 -48.19
C ALA A 235 23.83 -13.20 -46.99
N LEU A 236 25.08 -12.80 -47.24
CA LEU A 236 26.06 -12.35 -46.23
C LEU A 236 25.58 -11.21 -45.31
N GLN A 237 24.49 -10.52 -45.64
CA GLN A 237 23.86 -9.50 -44.78
C GLN A 237 22.91 -10.08 -43.73
N LYS A 238 22.74 -11.42 -43.68
CA LYS A 238 21.85 -12.10 -42.75
C LYS A 238 22.63 -13.06 -41.86
N ILE A 239 22.24 -13.14 -40.59
CA ILE A 239 22.66 -14.22 -39.68
C ILE A 239 21.44 -15.01 -39.17
N GLY A 240 20.41 -15.06 -40.03
CA GLY A 240 19.05 -15.54 -39.75
C GLY A 240 18.05 -14.41 -39.45
N ILE A 241 18.53 -13.19 -39.27
CA ILE A 241 17.80 -11.92 -39.33
C ILE A 241 18.63 -10.93 -40.18
N SER A 242 18.01 -9.89 -40.76
CA SER A 242 18.76 -8.83 -41.46
C SER A 242 19.37 -7.82 -40.47
N TYR A 243 20.41 -7.10 -40.88
CA TYR A 243 21.00 -6.03 -40.08
C TYR A 243 19.98 -4.92 -39.74
N GLU A 244 19.13 -4.55 -40.70
CA GLU A 244 18.11 -3.51 -40.54
C GLU A 244 17.04 -3.94 -39.53
N ASP A 245 16.48 -5.14 -39.69
CA ASP A 245 15.50 -5.69 -38.75
C ASP A 245 16.09 -5.80 -37.34
N TYR A 246 17.32 -6.29 -37.22
CA TYR A 246 17.99 -6.38 -35.93
C TYR A 246 18.22 -5.01 -35.31
N THR A 247 18.60 -4.00 -36.11
CA THR A 247 18.74 -2.62 -35.65
C THR A 247 17.42 -2.07 -35.11
N HIS A 248 16.31 -2.29 -35.81
CA HIS A 248 14.99 -1.88 -35.35
C HIS A 248 14.57 -2.56 -34.05
N LEU A 249 14.85 -3.86 -33.89
CA LEU A 249 14.59 -4.58 -32.64
C LEU A 249 15.37 -3.97 -31.46
N VAL A 250 16.66 -3.70 -31.63
CA VAL A 250 17.49 -3.11 -30.57
C VAL A 250 17.03 -1.69 -30.23
N GLN A 251 16.66 -0.89 -31.23
CA GLN A 251 16.08 0.45 -31.00
C GLN A 251 14.78 0.38 -30.21
N ALA A 252 13.88 -0.56 -30.54
CA ALA A 252 12.62 -0.75 -29.80
C ALA A 252 12.89 -1.13 -28.34
N LEU A 253 13.84 -2.02 -28.08
CA LEU A 253 14.26 -2.38 -26.71
C LEU A 253 14.84 -1.19 -25.96
N GLN A 254 15.69 -0.38 -26.60
CA GLN A 254 16.26 0.83 -25.99
C GLN A 254 15.17 1.83 -25.62
N GLN A 255 14.19 2.07 -26.49
CA GLN A 255 13.07 2.95 -26.21
C GLN A 255 12.21 2.42 -25.04
N SER A 256 11.95 1.11 -25.00
CA SER A 256 11.22 0.46 -23.90
C SER A 256 11.96 0.60 -22.57
N PHE A 257 13.27 0.34 -22.58
CA PHE A 257 14.13 0.52 -21.41
C PHE A 257 14.20 1.98 -20.96
N ALA A 258 14.31 2.94 -21.89
CA ALA A 258 14.32 4.36 -21.58
C ALA A 258 13.03 4.81 -20.88
N LYS A 259 11.86 4.35 -21.35
CA LYS A 259 10.57 4.61 -20.69
C LYS A 259 10.50 4.04 -19.27
N PHE A 260 11.08 2.87 -19.04
CA PHE A 260 11.19 2.32 -17.69
C PHE A 260 12.20 3.14 -16.85
N ALA A 261 13.33 3.54 -17.43
CA ALA A 261 14.39 4.25 -16.73
C ALA A 261 14.02 5.67 -16.27
N THR A 262 12.94 6.27 -16.80
CA THR A 262 12.41 7.54 -16.30
C THR A 262 11.60 7.40 -15.01
N GLN A 263 11.23 6.18 -14.61
CA GLN A 263 10.49 5.98 -13.36
C GLN A 263 11.40 6.30 -12.15
N PRO A 264 10.87 6.96 -11.09
CA PRO A 264 11.72 7.47 -10.01
C PRO A 264 12.55 6.40 -9.28
N ASP A 265 12.02 5.18 -9.17
CA ASP A 265 12.68 4.05 -8.50
C ASP A 265 13.26 3.03 -9.50
N ALA A 266 13.32 3.36 -10.79
CA ALA A 266 13.75 2.42 -11.83
C ALA A 266 15.16 1.87 -11.55
N LYS A 267 16.12 2.75 -11.24
CA LYS A 267 17.54 2.38 -11.07
C LYS A 267 17.80 1.45 -9.89
N SER A 268 16.96 1.51 -8.85
CA SER A 268 17.05 0.63 -7.68
C SER A 268 16.21 -0.64 -7.83
N HIS A 269 15.43 -0.76 -8.92
CA HIS A 269 14.58 -1.91 -9.17
C HIS A 269 15.43 -3.14 -9.54
N PRO A 270 15.10 -4.35 -9.03
CA PRO A 270 15.93 -5.56 -9.22
C PRO A 270 16.21 -5.94 -10.69
N VAL A 271 15.30 -5.61 -11.61
CA VAL A 271 15.47 -5.96 -13.03
C VAL A 271 16.31 -4.96 -13.82
N TYR A 272 16.58 -3.76 -13.27
CA TYR A 272 17.20 -2.66 -14.04
C TYR A 272 18.56 -3.03 -14.62
N ALA A 273 19.45 -3.56 -13.78
CA ALA A 273 20.80 -3.96 -14.20
C ALA A 273 20.76 -5.07 -15.27
N SER A 274 19.79 -5.98 -15.18
CA SER A 274 19.65 -7.08 -16.15
C SER A 274 19.18 -6.57 -17.51
N LEU A 275 18.23 -5.63 -17.53
CA LEU A 275 17.76 -4.99 -18.76
C LEU A 275 18.84 -4.10 -19.39
N ALA A 276 19.57 -3.34 -18.57
CA ALA A 276 20.69 -2.52 -19.03
C ALA A 276 21.78 -3.39 -19.67
N GLY A 277 22.18 -4.48 -19.01
CA GLY A 277 23.16 -5.43 -19.55
C GLY A 277 22.70 -6.07 -20.86
N ALA A 278 21.42 -6.45 -20.98
CA ALA A 278 20.86 -6.98 -22.21
C ALA A 278 20.93 -5.97 -23.38
N ILE A 279 20.68 -4.67 -23.13
CA ILE A 279 20.88 -3.63 -24.15
C ILE A 279 22.34 -3.56 -24.61
N GLU A 280 23.30 -3.60 -23.67
CA GLU A 280 24.73 -3.59 -24.01
C GLU A 280 25.14 -4.82 -24.83
N ASP A 281 24.61 -5.99 -24.48
CA ASP A 281 24.82 -7.24 -25.21
C ASP A 281 24.31 -7.11 -26.66
N TYR A 282 23.08 -6.65 -26.84
CA TYR A 282 22.51 -6.48 -28.17
C TYR A 282 23.22 -5.39 -29.00
N GLN A 283 23.65 -4.30 -28.37
CA GLN A 283 24.47 -3.27 -29.01
C GLN A 283 25.86 -3.80 -29.41
N THR A 284 26.42 -4.75 -28.67
CA THR A 284 27.71 -5.38 -29.01
C THR A 284 27.59 -6.12 -30.34
N VAL A 285 26.50 -6.86 -30.54
CA VAL A 285 26.23 -7.53 -31.83
C VAL A 285 26.09 -6.50 -32.96
N LEU A 286 25.37 -5.39 -32.75
CA LEU A 286 25.28 -4.32 -33.77
C LEU A 286 26.64 -3.74 -34.15
N LYS A 287 27.53 -3.53 -33.17
CA LYS A 287 28.89 -3.03 -33.42
C LYS A 287 29.70 -4.02 -34.26
N LEU A 288 29.67 -5.31 -33.90
CA LEU A 288 30.35 -6.36 -34.66
C LEU A 288 29.80 -6.46 -36.10
N TRP A 289 28.47 -6.39 -36.25
CA TRP A 289 27.84 -6.47 -37.56
C TRP A 289 28.17 -5.26 -38.44
N LYS A 290 28.18 -4.05 -37.86
CA LYS A 290 28.59 -2.84 -38.57
C LYS A 290 30.07 -2.91 -38.99
N ALA A 291 30.95 -3.40 -38.11
CA ALA A 291 32.36 -3.61 -38.43
C ALA A 291 32.54 -4.62 -39.58
N TYR A 292 31.77 -5.72 -39.56
CA TYR A 292 31.73 -6.70 -40.64
C TYR A 292 31.33 -6.07 -41.98
N LEU A 293 30.23 -5.30 -42.01
CA LEU A 293 29.75 -4.65 -43.24
C LEU A 293 30.76 -3.65 -43.79
N ALA A 294 31.41 -2.86 -42.91
CA ALA A 294 32.45 -1.91 -43.30
C ALA A 294 33.69 -2.64 -43.86
N PHE A 295 34.14 -3.69 -43.19
CA PHE A 295 35.27 -4.49 -43.64
C PHE A 295 35.00 -5.16 -44.98
N LYS A 296 33.78 -5.70 -45.18
CA LYS A 296 33.34 -6.29 -46.45
C LYS A 296 33.36 -5.25 -47.58
N ALA A 297 32.86 -4.05 -47.34
CA ALA A 297 32.83 -2.98 -48.34
C ALA A 297 34.24 -2.52 -48.78
N ALA A 298 35.23 -2.64 -47.89
CA ALA A 298 36.61 -2.26 -48.17
C ALA A 298 37.44 -3.35 -48.88
N ASN A 299 36.99 -4.62 -48.91
CA ASN A 299 37.80 -5.75 -49.36
C ASN A 299 37.05 -6.65 -50.36
N ASN A 300 37.26 -6.42 -51.67
CA ASN A 300 36.60 -7.21 -52.73
C ASN A 300 37.20 -8.61 -52.95
N GLN A 301 38.49 -8.82 -52.66
CA GLN A 301 39.18 -10.11 -52.84
C GLN A 301 38.88 -11.14 -51.72
N TRP A 302 38.41 -10.68 -50.57
CA TRP A 302 38.28 -11.49 -49.34
C TRP A 302 37.08 -12.45 -49.34
N LEU A 303 36.15 -12.27 -50.29
CA LEU A 303 34.94 -13.09 -50.43
C LEU A 303 35.21 -14.59 -50.69
N TYR A 304 36.41 -14.96 -51.15
CA TYR A 304 36.74 -16.35 -51.46
C TYR A 304 37.24 -17.16 -50.25
N ASP A 305 37.83 -16.54 -49.22
CA ASP A 305 38.45 -17.24 -48.08
C ASP A 305 37.57 -17.27 -46.82
N ASP A 306 36.58 -16.38 -46.70
CA ASP A 306 35.70 -16.28 -45.51
C ASP A 306 34.20 -16.51 -45.83
N LEU A 307 33.92 -17.45 -46.73
CA LEU A 307 32.55 -17.81 -47.11
C LEU A 307 31.70 -18.35 -45.93
N TYR A 308 32.34 -18.81 -44.85
CA TYR A 308 31.67 -19.56 -43.78
C TYR A 308 31.61 -18.83 -42.43
N ASN A 309 32.68 -18.11 -42.03
CA ASN A 309 32.83 -17.69 -40.64
C ASN A 309 32.43 -16.23 -40.39
N GLN A 310 32.30 -15.39 -41.42
CA GLN A 310 31.98 -13.96 -41.27
C GLN A 310 32.89 -13.30 -40.23
N LEU A 311 34.20 -13.47 -40.39
CA LEU A 311 35.22 -13.00 -39.48
C LEU A 311 35.26 -11.48 -39.47
N VAL A 312 35.05 -10.93 -38.28
CA VAL A 312 35.07 -9.50 -38.00
C VAL A 312 36.42 -9.16 -37.38
N PRO A 313 37.18 -8.21 -37.93
CA PRO A 313 38.36 -7.69 -37.26
C PRO A 313 37.94 -6.95 -35.98
N VAL A 314 38.62 -7.26 -34.88
CA VAL A 314 38.41 -6.66 -33.56
C VAL A 314 39.75 -6.34 -32.91
N SER A 315 39.76 -5.40 -31.97
CA SER A 315 40.96 -5.15 -31.16
C SER A 315 41.25 -6.35 -30.25
N GLN A 316 42.50 -6.55 -29.85
CA GLN A 316 42.87 -7.61 -28.90
C GLN A 316 42.11 -7.47 -27.56
N ALA A 317 41.87 -6.23 -27.13
CA ALA A 317 41.12 -5.95 -25.91
C ALA A 317 39.64 -6.35 -26.04
N ASP A 318 39.01 -6.05 -27.19
CA ASP A 318 37.63 -6.45 -27.45
C ASP A 318 37.51 -7.97 -27.62
N ALA A 319 38.44 -8.60 -28.34
CA ALA A 319 38.50 -10.05 -28.46
C ALA A 319 38.61 -10.74 -27.10
N THR A 320 39.48 -10.23 -26.22
CA THR A 320 39.64 -10.73 -24.85
C THR A 320 38.34 -10.57 -24.06
N ARG A 321 37.69 -9.40 -24.12
CA ARG A 321 36.42 -9.13 -23.42
C ARG A 321 35.30 -10.04 -23.93
N LEU A 322 35.20 -10.22 -25.24
CA LEU A 322 34.22 -11.08 -25.90
C LEU A 322 34.43 -12.56 -25.51
N THR A 323 35.67 -13.01 -25.50
CA THR A 323 36.05 -14.37 -25.06
C THR A 323 35.68 -14.58 -23.59
N GLN A 324 36.09 -13.68 -22.70
CA GLN A 324 35.80 -13.78 -21.27
C GLN A 324 34.31 -13.73 -20.96
N LYS A 325 33.56 -12.85 -21.63
CA LYS A 325 32.14 -12.63 -21.33
C LYS A 325 31.24 -13.68 -21.99
N TYR A 326 31.56 -14.19 -23.17
CA TYR A 326 30.66 -15.05 -23.96
C TYR A 326 31.27 -16.39 -24.41
N ASP A 327 32.48 -16.70 -23.96
CA ASP A 327 33.20 -17.94 -24.30
C ASP A 327 33.41 -18.11 -25.82
N LEU A 328 33.83 -17.03 -26.47
CA LEU A 328 33.98 -16.96 -27.92
C LEU A 328 35.36 -17.42 -28.39
N GLN A 329 35.36 -18.22 -29.44
CA GLN A 329 36.58 -18.55 -30.17
C GLN A 329 37.07 -17.34 -30.99
N THR A 330 38.38 -17.09 -30.93
CA THR A 330 39.06 -16.08 -31.73
C THR A 330 39.87 -16.73 -32.86
N TYR A 331 40.15 -15.94 -33.89
CA TYR A 331 40.84 -16.36 -35.11
C TYR A 331 41.96 -15.36 -35.43
N SER A 332 42.91 -15.77 -36.28
CA SER A 332 44.05 -14.93 -36.70
C SER A 332 44.77 -14.30 -35.50
N ASP A 333 45.30 -15.14 -34.61
CA ASP A 333 46.05 -14.76 -33.41
C ASP A 333 45.31 -13.84 -32.43
N GLY A 334 43.97 -13.94 -32.40
CA GLY A 334 43.13 -13.16 -31.48
C GLY A 334 42.58 -11.87 -32.08
N THR A 335 42.86 -11.57 -33.35
CA THR A 335 42.45 -10.31 -34.00
C THR A 335 41.11 -10.38 -34.71
N LYS A 336 40.48 -11.56 -34.78
CA LYS A 336 39.18 -11.75 -35.44
C LYS A 336 38.24 -12.62 -34.62
N VAL A 337 36.94 -12.35 -34.74
CA VAL A 337 35.84 -13.17 -34.20
C VAL A 337 34.80 -13.43 -35.27
N SER A 338 34.11 -14.57 -35.22
CA SER A 338 32.98 -14.82 -36.13
C SER A 338 31.77 -13.99 -35.72
N LEU A 339 31.19 -13.20 -36.64
CA LEU A 339 29.95 -12.48 -36.40
C LEU A 339 28.81 -13.42 -35.99
N ARG A 340 28.67 -14.54 -36.71
CA ARG A 340 27.58 -15.51 -36.51
C ARG A 340 27.66 -16.17 -35.13
N PHE A 341 28.83 -16.73 -34.79
CA PHE A 341 29.02 -17.37 -33.50
C PHE A 341 28.93 -16.36 -32.35
N SER A 342 29.47 -15.15 -32.53
CA SER A 342 29.37 -14.07 -31.54
C SER A 342 27.92 -13.70 -31.27
N ALA A 343 27.14 -13.41 -32.32
CA ALA A 343 25.73 -13.04 -32.18
C ALA A 343 24.93 -14.16 -31.51
N TRP A 344 25.11 -15.42 -31.94
CA TRP A 344 24.44 -16.57 -31.36
C TRP A 344 24.76 -16.73 -29.86
N ALA A 345 26.04 -16.70 -29.48
CA ALA A 345 26.45 -16.89 -28.09
C ALA A 345 25.94 -15.75 -27.19
N ILE A 346 26.02 -14.51 -27.68
CA ILE A 346 25.49 -13.34 -26.98
C ILE A 346 23.99 -13.50 -26.76
N TRP A 347 23.21 -13.79 -27.82
CA TRP A 347 21.76 -13.98 -27.70
C TRP A 347 21.41 -15.12 -26.74
N GLN A 348 22.05 -16.28 -26.84
CA GLN A 348 21.79 -17.40 -25.93
C GLN A 348 22.03 -17.01 -24.47
N LYS A 349 23.15 -16.35 -24.17
CA LYS A 349 23.51 -15.96 -22.80
C LYS A 349 22.54 -14.90 -22.26
N THR A 350 22.24 -13.86 -23.04
CA THR A 350 21.29 -12.81 -22.68
C THR A 350 19.89 -13.38 -22.45
N ASN A 351 19.43 -14.28 -23.33
CA ASN A 351 18.13 -14.95 -23.22
C ASN A 351 18.02 -15.78 -21.95
N GLN A 352 19.05 -16.57 -21.64
CA GLN A 352 19.10 -17.37 -20.41
C GLN A 352 18.98 -16.47 -19.18
N HIS A 353 19.71 -15.36 -19.14
CA HIS A 353 19.66 -14.40 -18.03
C HIS A 353 18.27 -13.76 -17.88
N LEU A 354 17.66 -13.31 -18.97
CA LEU A 354 16.31 -12.72 -18.95
C LEU A 354 15.24 -13.71 -18.47
N ARG A 355 15.31 -14.98 -18.89
CA ARG A 355 14.41 -16.04 -18.40
C ARG A 355 14.55 -16.28 -16.90
N GLN A 356 15.77 -16.31 -16.38
CA GLN A 356 16.02 -16.45 -14.93
C GLN A 356 15.44 -15.28 -14.13
N VAL A 357 15.58 -14.05 -14.65
CA VAL A 357 15.02 -12.84 -14.01
C VAL A 357 13.49 -12.88 -14.03
N GLN A 358 12.88 -13.36 -15.12
CA GLN A 358 11.44 -13.50 -15.27
C GLN A 358 10.85 -14.58 -14.35
N GLN A 359 11.48 -15.75 -14.26
CA GLN A 359 11.06 -16.85 -13.37
C GLN A 359 11.04 -16.40 -11.90
N LYS A 360 12.13 -15.78 -11.43
CA LYS A 360 12.23 -15.23 -10.07
C LYS A 360 11.16 -14.17 -9.73
N ARG A 361 10.50 -13.60 -10.74
CA ARG A 361 9.46 -12.57 -10.58
C ARG A 361 8.04 -13.12 -10.73
N GLY A 362 7.85 -14.28 -11.36
CA GLY A 362 6.55 -14.94 -11.47
C GLY A 362 6.16 -15.77 -10.24
N GLU A 363 7.15 -16.16 -9.42
CA GLU A 363 6.97 -17.03 -8.25
C GLU A 363 6.64 -16.30 -6.93
N GLY A 364 6.58 -14.95 -6.92
CA GLY A 364 6.21 -14.13 -5.76
C GLY A 364 5.16 -13.09 -6.09
#